data_AF-A0A965K8N2-F1
#
_entry.id   AF-A0A965K8N2-F1
#
_cell.length_a   1.000
_cell.length_b   1.000
_cell.length_c   1.000
_cell.angle_alpha   90.00
_cell.angle_beta   90.00
_cell.angle_gamma   90.00
#
_symmetry.space_group_name_H-M   'P 1'
#
loop_
_entity.id
_entity.type
_entity.pdbx_description
1 polymer ?
#
loop_
_entity_poly.entity_id
_entity_poly.type
_entity_poly.pdbx_seq_one_letter_code
_entity_poly.pdbx_strand_id
1 'polypeptide(L)' 'MAIPKILHQVWLGPKEMPAQFVSWREQWRRLHPDWEYMLHTDKDIPQE' A
#
# COMPACT_ATOMS: atom_id res chain seq x y z
N MET A 1 20.50 1.77 13.97
CA MET A 1 19.51 1.01 13.19
C MET A 1 18.82 1.98 12.25
N ALA A 2 18.78 1.69 10.95
CA ALA A 2 18.03 2.50 9.99
C ALA A 2 16.59 2.00 9.91
N ILE A 3 15.64 2.90 9.62
CA ILE A 3 14.26 2.52 9.33
C ILE A 3 14.26 1.76 7.98
N PRO A 4 13.63 0.58 7.89
CA PRO A 4 13.51 -0.14 6.62
C PRO A 4 12.78 0.69 5.56
N LYS A 5 13.21 0.56 4.30
CA LYS A 5 12.57 1.20 3.14
C LYS A 5 11.34 0.41 2.71
N ILE A 6 10.32 0.37 3.57
CA ILE A 6 9.06 -0.33 3.32
C ILE A 6 7.91 0.67 3.39
N LEU A 7 7.18 0.82 2.29
CA LEU A 7 5.97 1.64 2.23
C LEU A 7 4.74 0.77 2.45
N HIS A 8 4.15 0.89 3.64
CA HIS A 8 2.90 0.24 3.99
C HIS A 8 1.71 1.12 3.61
N GLN A 9 0.76 0.58 2.86
CA GLN A 9 -0.55 1.18 2.63
C GLN A 9 -1.65 0.23 3.09
N VAL A 10 -2.77 0.81 3.52
CA VAL A 10 -3.93 0.07 4.00
C VAL A 10 -5.15 0.55 3.23
N TRP A 11 -5.91 -0.38 2.65
CA TRP A 11 -7.20 -0.09 2.05
C TRP A 11 -8.19 -1.19 2.42
N LEU A 12 -9.16 -0.83 3.25
CA LEU A 12 -10.12 -1.77 3.83
C LEU A 12 -11.55 -1.39 3.48
N GLY A 13 -12.43 -2.37 3.51
CA GLY A 13 -13.85 -2.23 3.28
C GLY A 13 -14.26 -2.53 1.84
N PRO A 14 -15.58 -2.56 1.58
CA PRO A 14 -16.13 -3.12 0.35
C PRO A 14 -15.97 -2.21 -0.87
N LYS A 15 -15.50 -0.97 -0.68
CA LYS A 15 -15.42 0.02 -1.75
C LYS A 15 -14.09 -0.10 -2.47
N GLU A 16 -14.15 -0.01 -3.80
CA GLU A 16 -12.94 0.11 -4.60
C GLU A 16 -12.17 1.38 -4.26
N MET A 17 -10.85 1.30 -4.36
CA MET A 17 -9.97 2.45 -4.15
C MET A 17 -10.20 3.49 -5.25
N PRO A 18 -10.56 4.74 -4.89
CA PRO A 18 -10.68 5.83 -5.86
C PRO A 18 -9.42 5.99 -6.74
N ALA A 19 -9.63 6.29 -8.01
CA ALA A 19 -8.56 6.38 -9.02
C ALA A 19 -7.41 7.33 -8.63
N GLN A 20 -7.71 8.40 -7.90
CA GLN A 20 -6.69 9.35 -7.40
C GLN A 20 -5.69 8.68 -6.44
N PHE A 21 -6.15 7.78 -5.55
CA PHE A 21 -5.28 7.08 -4.60
C PHE A 21 -4.46 5.99 -5.29
N VAL A 22 -5.04 5.33 -6.30
CA VAL A 22 -4.30 4.43 -7.20
C VAL A 22 -3.17 5.20 -7.90
N SER A 23 -3.46 6.38 -8.46
CA SER A 23 -2.45 7.22 -9.12
C SER A 23 -1.34 7.64 -8.16
N TRP A 24 -1.66 8.05 -6.94
CA TRP A 24 -0.65 8.41 -5.94
C TRP A 24 0.21 7.21 -5.54
N ARG A 25 -0.39 6.05 -5.31
CA ARG A 25 0.36 4.82 -5.04
C ARG A 25 1.38 4.52 -6.13
N GLU A 26 0.98 4.57 -7.41
CA GLU A 26 1.91 4.32 -8.51
C GLU A 26 3.01 5.39 -8.58
N GLN A 27 2.71 6.65 -8.26
CA GLN A 27 3.73 7.70 -8.18
C GLN A 27 4.74 7.43 -7.05
N TRP A 28 4.29 7.01 -5.87
CA TRP A 28 5.18 6.64 -4.76
C TRP A 28 6.14 5.53 -5.15
N ARG A 29 5.64 4.48 -5.82
CA ARG A 29 6.46 3.36 -6.33
C ARG A 29 7.47 3.79 -7.39
N ARG A 30 7.12 4.75 -8.25
CA ARG A 30 8.03 5.30 -9.27
C ARG A 30 9.13 6.17 -8.68
N LEU A 31 8.81 6.97 -7.67
CA LEU A 31 9.76 7.87 -7.00
C LEU A 31 10.72 7.11 -6.06
N HIS A 32 10.32 5.93 -5.58
CA HIS A 32 11.07 5.12 -4.62
C HIS A 32 11.21 3.68 -5.13
N PRO A 33 11.93 3.46 -6.25
CA PRO A 33 12.01 2.14 -6.88
C PRO A 33 12.78 1.12 -6.03
N ASP A 34 13.56 1.58 -5.05
CA ASP A 34 14.33 0.76 -4.12
C ASP A 34 13.57 0.43 -2.83
N TRP A 35 12.32 0.90 -2.68
CA TRP A 35 11.49 0.63 -1.52
C TRP A 35 10.58 -0.57 -1.80
N GLU A 36 10.42 -1.43 -0.80
CA GLU A 36 9.39 -2.47 -0.84
C GLU A 36 8.03 -1.82 -0.61
N TYR A 37 7.03 -2.25 -1.36
CA TYR A 37 5.67 -1.74 -1.25
C TYR A 37 4.73 -2.86 -0.81
N MET A 38 4.01 -2.64 0.30
CA MET A 38 3.02 -3.58 0.83
C MET A 38 1.66 -2.92 0.97
N LEU A 39 0.65 -3.47 0.28
CA LEU A 39 -0.74 -3.06 0.38
C LEU A 39 -1.51 -4.10 1.19
N HIS A 40 -2.01 -3.67 2.35
CA HIS A 40 -2.91 -4.45 3.19
C HIS A 40 -4.36 -4.19 2.78
N THR A 41 -5.11 -5.27 2.65
CA THR A 41 -6.52 -5.32 2.25
C THR A 41 -7.33 -6.16 3.22
N ASP A 42 -8.65 -6.23 3.03
CA ASP A 42 -9.51 -7.11 3.85
C ASP A 42 -9.09 -8.60 3.79
N LYS A 43 -8.31 -9.01 2.77
CA LYS A 43 -7.77 -10.38 2.65
C LYS A 43 -6.70 -10.69 3.68
N ASP A 44 -6.06 -9.68 4.23
CA ASP A 44 -4.97 -9.81 5.20
C ASP A 44 -5.49 -9.87 6.65
N ILE A 45 -6.81 -9.74 6.83
CA ILE A 45 -7.48 -9.87 8.13
C ILE A 45 -7.66 -11.37 8.43
N PRO A 46 -7.12 -11.88 9.55
CA PRO A 46 -7.34 -13.27 9.97
C PRO A 46 -8.83 -13.56 10.15
N GLN A 47 -9.30 -14.72 9.69
CA GLN A 47 -10.64 -15.21 10.00
C GLN A 47 -10.58 -16.00 11.31
N GLU A 48 -11.44 -15.64 12.27
CA GLU A 48 -11.63 -16.34 13.55
C GLU A 48 -12.40 -17.67 13.39
#